data_AF-A0A2D4UL22-F1
#
_entry.id   AF-A0A2D4UL22-F1
#
_cell.length_a   1.000
_cell.length_b   1.000
_cell.length_c   1.000
_cell.angle_alpha   90.00
_cell.angle_beta   90.00
_cell.angle_gamma   90.00
#
_symmetry.space_group_name_H-M   'P 1'
#
loop_
_entity.id
_entity.type
_entity.pdbx_description
1 polymer ?
#
loop_
_entity_poly.entity_id
_entity_poly.type
_entity_poly.pdbx_seq_one_letter_code
_entity_poly.pdbx_strand_id
1 'polypeptide(L)'
;MNYRKIDALLKQKNLRILGGFHPKPEDDAPPNSKTLILLGPFEPKFWSEFKNSLEYQNKIKNPLDNWSERVISAIAKKLEAEPIFPFGTPPSKPFYKWALRTQRAYKSPINLLVHDTAGLFVSYRGALSFETQIKLPNTKNSPCLNCQAPCLTECPVD
;
A
#
# COMPACT_ATOMS: atom_id res chain seq x y z
N MET A 1 8.74 17.89 1.91
CA MET A 1 8.72 16.55 1.27
C MET A 1 7.76 16.56 0.06
N ASN A 2 8.09 15.91 -1.08
CA ASN A 2 7.29 15.97 -2.32
C ASN A 2 6.82 14.57 -2.77
N TYR A 3 5.52 14.41 -2.99
CA TYR A 3 4.88 13.15 -3.39
C TYR A 3 5.52 12.49 -4.64
N ARG A 4 5.85 13.27 -5.68
CA ARG A 4 6.49 12.74 -6.90
C ARG A 4 7.90 12.22 -6.64
N LYS A 5 8.66 12.87 -5.75
CA LYS A 5 10.01 12.42 -5.38
C LYS A 5 9.96 11.11 -4.61
N ILE A 6 8.98 10.95 -3.72
CA ILE A 6 8.74 9.70 -2.99
C ILE A 6 8.43 8.56 -3.99
N ASP A 7 7.48 8.78 -4.91
CA ASP A 7 7.10 7.76 -5.90
C ASP A 7 8.28 7.38 -6.81
N ALA A 8 9.11 8.34 -7.22
CA ALA A 8 10.31 8.06 -8.02
C ALA A 8 11.33 7.19 -7.27
N LEU A 9 11.55 7.43 -5.96
CA LEU A 9 12.43 6.61 -5.12
C LEU A 9 11.88 5.20 -4.93
N LEU A 10 10.58 5.06 -4.70
CA LEU A 10 9.91 3.77 -4.58
C LEU A 10 10.06 2.93 -5.86
N LYS A 11 9.87 3.56 -7.03
CA LYS A 11 9.95 2.89 -8.33
C LYS A 11 11.32 2.31 -8.63
N GLN A 12 12.40 2.90 -8.12
CA GLN A 12 13.76 2.33 -8.22
C GLN A 12 13.89 0.97 -7.51
N LYS A 13 12.97 0.66 -6.60
CA LYS A 13 12.88 -0.62 -5.88
C LYS A 13 11.63 -1.43 -6.26
N ASN A 14 11.05 -1.13 -7.43
CA ASN A 14 9.82 -1.75 -7.93
C ASN A 14 8.63 -1.62 -6.96
N LEU A 15 8.58 -0.56 -6.17
CA LEU A 15 7.43 -0.19 -5.37
C LEU A 15 6.75 1.04 -5.96
N ARG A 16 5.47 1.24 -5.65
CA ARG A 16 4.74 2.46 -6.00
C ARG A 16 3.84 2.91 -4.86
N ILE A 17 3.41 4.17 -4.94
CA ILE A 17 2.36 4.66 -4.05
C ILE A 17 0.98 4.14 -4.51
N LEU A 18 0.27 3.49 -3.60
CA LEU A 18 -1.13 3.06 -3.74
C LEU A 18 -2.15 4.04 -3.14
N GLY A 19 -1.67 5.19 -2.66
CA GLY A 19 -2.49 6.26 -2.12
C GLY A 19 -1.90 6.80 -0.83
N GLY A 20 -2.37 7.97 -0.42
CA GLY A 20 -2.04 8.53 0.88
C GLY A 20 -3.23 9.31 1.42
N PHE A 21 -3.19 9.59 2.71
CA PHE A 21 -4.18 10.42 3.40
C PHE A 21 -3.53 11.17 4.55
N HIS A 22 -4.23 12.17 5.08
CA HIS A 22 -3.86 12.88 6.31
C HIS A 22 -4.63 12.23 7.46
N PRO A 23 -3.96 11.48 8.37
CA PRO A 23 -4.65 10.77 9.44
C PRO A 23 -5.40 11.68 10.40
N LYS A 24 -6.49 11.16 10.94
CA LYS A 24 -7.24 11.71 12.08
C LYS A 24 -7.07 10.80 13.30
N PRO A 25 -7.44 11.26 14.52
CA PRO A 25 -7.29 10.46 15.74
C PRO A 25 -7.93 9.06 15.66
N GLU A 26 -9.03 8.90 14.92
CA GLU A 26 -9.75 7.64 14.73
C GLU A 26 -9.13 6.67 13.71
N ASP A 27 -8.06 7.05 13.01
CA ASP A 27 -7.46 6.26 11.94
C ASP A 27 -6.44 5.21 12.43
N ASP A 28 -6.17 5.10 13.74
CA ASP A 28 -5.16 4.18 14.33
C ASP A 28 -3.74 4.31 13.70
N ALA A 29 -3.41 5.50 13.18
CA ALA A 29 -2.08 5.82 12.63
C ALA A 29 -1.04 6.02 13.75
N PRO A 30 0.28 5.94 13.45
CA PRO A 30 1.30 6.25 14.45
C PRO A 30 1.14 7.66 15.04
N PRO A 31 1.63 7.87 16.28
CA PRO A 31 1.65 9.20 16.89
C PRO A 31 2.29 10.23 15.97
N ASN A 32 1.79 11.48 15.99
CA ASN A 32 2.28 12.61 15.20
C ASN A 32 2.23 12.44 13.67
N SER A 33 1.63 11.37 13.15
CA SER A 33 1.50 11.16 11.70
C SER A 33 0.62 12.24 11.06
N LYS A 34 1.22 13.07 10.22
CA LYS A 34 0.51 14.10 9.43
C LYS A 34 0.25 13.65 8.00
N THR A 35 0.95 12.64 7.51
CA THR A 35 0.65 11.99 6.24
C THR A 35 1.03 10.53 6.30
N LEU A 36 0.10 9.66 5.90
CA LEU A 36 0.34 8.23 5.72
C LEU A 36 0.28 7.90 4.23
N ILE A 37 1.29 7.20 3.71
CA ILE A 37 1.37 6.77 2.31
C ILE A 37 1.44 5.26 2.26
N LEU A 38 0.49 4.62 1.58
CA LEU A 38 0.43 3.17 1.39
C LEU A 38 1.21 2.75 0.15
N LEU A 39 1.93 1.64 0.28
CA LEU A 39 2.85 1.14 -0.73
C LEU A 39 2.42 -0.24 -1.23
N GLY A 40 2.70 -0.51 -2.51
CA GLY A 40 2.57 -1.83 -3.08
C GLY A 40 3.46 -2.04 -4.30
N PRO A 41 3.35 -3.21 -4.94
CA PRO A 41 4.11 -3.56 -6.13
C PRO A 41 3.98 -2.53 -7.25
N PHE A 42 5.12 -2.20 -7.88
CA PHE A 42 5.16 -1.55 -9.17
C PHE A 42 5.32 -2.61 -10.26
N GLU A 43 4.17 -3.01 -10.82
CA GLU A 43 4.08 -3.98 -11.89
C GLU A 43 4.57 -3.41 -13.24
N PRO A 44 5.06 -4.26 -14.16
CA PRO A 44 5.05 -5.73 -14.12
C PRO A 44 6.33 -6.37 -13.55
N LYS A 45 7.35 -5.57 -13.18
CA LYS A 45 8.69 -6.08 -12.85
C LYS A 45 8.86 -6.53 -11.41
N PHE A 46 7.92 -6.21 -10.52
CA PHE A 46 8.05 -6.49 -9.10
C PHE A 46 8.37 -7.96 -8.80
N TRP A 47 7.60 -8.89 -9.38
CA TRP A 47 7.77 -10.32 -9.09
C TRP A 47 9.04 -10.92 -9.64
N SER A 48 9.48 -10.53 -10.84
CA SER A 48 10.77 -10.98 -11.39
C SER A 48 11.93 -10.51 -10.53
N GLU A 49 11.87 -9.26 -10.06
CA GLU A 49 12.92 -8.66 -9.22
C GLU A 49 12.93 -9.24 -7.81
N PHE A 50 11.74 -9.47 -7.23
CA PHE A 50 11.61 -10.16 -5.95
C PHE A 50 12.18 -11.59 -6.03
N LYS A 51 11.92 -12.33 -7.10
CA LYS A 51 12.48 -13.67 -7.28
C LYS A 51 14.01 -13.67 -7.32
N ASN A 52 14.66 -12.60 -7.76
CA ASN A 52 16.12 -12.45 -7.75
C ASN A 52 16.69 -11.96 -6.41
N SER A 53 15.85 -11.69 -5.41
CA SER A 53 16.29 -11.24 -4.10
C SER A 53 16.94 -12.36 -3.28
N LEU A 54 17.84 -12.00 -2.37
CA LEU A 54 18.47 -12.96 -1.46
C LEU A 54 17.44 -13.69 -0.60
N GLU A 55 16.38 -13.01 -0.16
CA GLU A 55 15.30 -13.60 0.63
C GLU A 55 14.60 -14.74 -0.12
N TYR A 56 14.29 -14.53 -1.39
CA TYR A 56 13.65 -15.55 -2.22
C TYR A 56 14.62 -16.68 -2.57
N GLN A 57 15.83 -16.35 -3.01
CA GLN A 57 16.84 -17.33 -3.44
C GLN A 57 17.29 -18.24 -2.29
N ASN A 58 17.47 -17.69 -1.09
CA ASN A 58 17.86 -18.46 0.09
C ASN A 58 16.66 -19.15 0.79
N LYS A 59 15.44 -19.05 0.22
CA LYS A 59 14.21 -19.67 0.75
C LYS A 59 13.98 -19.40 2.24
N ILE A 60 14.27 -18.17 2.68
CA ILE A 60 14.05 -17.82 4.08
C ILE A 60 12.55 -17.84 4.40
N LYS A 61 12.20 -18.05 5.68
CA LYS A 61 10.80 -17.99 6.13
C LYS A 61 10.21 -16.62 5.82
N ASN A 62 9.00 -16.56 5.27
CA ASN A 62 8.30 -15.32 4.89
C ASN A 62 9.18 -14.38 4.04
N PRO A 63 9.67 -14.83 2.86
CA PRO A 63 10.70 -14.10 2.13
C PRO A 63 10.23 -12.73 1.64
N LEU A 64 8.95 -12.59 1.32
CA LEU A 64 8.36 -11.33 0.87
C LEU A 64 8.21 -10.30 2.00
N ASP A 65 7.94 -10.75 3.22
CA ASP A 65 7.83 -9.88 4.39
C ASP A 65 9.22 -9.35 4.76
N ASN A 66 10.22 -10.23 4.84
CA ASN A 66 11.62 -9.85 5.08
C ASN A 66 12.16 -8.90 4.00
N TRP A 67 11.85 -9.18 2.73
CA TRP A 67 12.20 -8.27 1.62
C TRP A 67 11.54 -6.90 1.81
N SER A 68 10.26 -6.89 2.18
CA SER A 68 9.50 -5.65 2.39
C SER A 68 10.09 -4.84 3.55
N GLU A 69 10.41 -5.50 4.67
CA GLU A 69 11.07 -4.87 5.82
C GLU A 69 12.39 -4.22 5.42
N ARG A 70 13.29 -4.97 4.77
CA ARG A 70 14.60 -4.45 4.37
C ARG A 70 14.48 -3.28 3.40
N VAL A 71 13.67 -3.44 2.35
CA VAL A 71 13.56 -2.45 1.26
C VAL A 71 12.82 -1.19 1.72
N ILE A 72 11.67 -1.34 2.36
CA ILE A 72 10.85 -0.19 2.79
C ILE A 72 11.53 0.54 3.94
N SER A 73 12.15 -0.15 4.91
CA SER A 73 12.87 0.52 6.00
C SER A 73 14.07 1.31 5.49
N ALA A 74 14.80 0.79 4.50
CA ALA A 74 15.90 1.53 3.88
C ALA A 74 15.42 2.80 3.14
N ILE A 75 14.24 2.75 2.51
CA ILE A 75 13.61 3.92 1.89
C ILE A 75 13.11 4.91 2.95
N ALA A 76 12.46 4.40 4.01
CA ALA A 76 11.92 5.20 5.10
C ALA A 76 13.03 6.02 5.78
N LYS A 77 14.19 5.39 6.05
CA LYS A 77 15.38 6.08 6.58
C LYS A 77 15.85 7.24 5.69
N LYS A 78 15.85 7.07 4.36
CA LYS A 78 16.24 8.14 3.41
C LYS A 78 15.21 9.27 3.35
N LEU A 79 13.97 8.99 3.72
CA LEU A 79 12.85 9.92 3.65
C LEU A 79 12.48 10.51 5.01
N GLU A 80 13.21 10.16 6.08
CA GLU A 80 12.88 10.53 7.47
C GLU A 80 11.41 10.19 7.80
N ALA A 81 11.00 8.97 7.40
CA ALA A 81 9.67 8.44 7.64
C ALA A 81 9.73 7.21 8.53
N GLU A 82 8.62 6.92 9.21
CA GLU A 82 8.45 5.67 9.94
C GLU A 82 7.85 4.60 9.00
N PRO A 83 8.51 3.45 8.80
CA PRO A 83 7.96 2.34 8.04
C PRO A 83 6.95 1.55 8.89
N ILE A 84 5.83 1.16 8.28
CA ILE A 84 4.80 0.33 8.92
C ILE A 84 4.46 -0.83 7.99
N PHE A 85 4.21 -2.01 8.56
CA PHE A 85 3.98 -3.22 7.79
C PHE A 85 2.59 -3.83 8.06
N PRO A 86 1.98 -4.49 7.07
CA PRO A 86 0.70 -5.20 7.23
C PRO A 86 0.85 -6.55 7.95
N PHE A 87 2.06 -6.90 8.36
CA PHE A 87 2.46 -8.12 9.06
C PHE A 87 3.29 -7.75 10.30
N GLY A 88 3.66 -8.75 11.09
CA GLY A 88 4.45 -8.59 12.31
C GLY A 88 3.64 -8.89 13.57
N THR A 89 4.14 -8.43 14.72
CA THR A 89 3.51 -8.69 16.00
C THR A 89 2.19 -7.93 16.15
N PRO A 90 1.12 -8.56 16.68
CA PRO A 90 -0.13 -7.88 17.00
C PRO A 90 0.05 -6.65 17.91
N PRO A 91 -0.85 -5.66 17.84
CA PRO A 91 -2.06 -5.65 17.01
C PRO A 91 -1.76 -5.35 15.54
N SER A 92 -2.47 -6.04 14.64
CA SER A 92 -2.38 -5.81 13.20
C SER A 92 -2.82 -4.39 12.85
N LYS A 93 -2.06 -3.71 11.99
CA LYS A 93 -2.40 -2.37 11.52
C LYS A 93 -3.57 -2.42 10.52
N PRO A 94 -4.52 -1.47 10.54
CA PRO A 94 -5.76 -1.57 9.78
C PRO A 94 -5.61 -1.13 8.32
N PHE A 95 -4.70 -1.78 7.57
CA PHE A 95 -4.40 -1.46 6.17
C PHE A 95 -5.64 -1.41 5.27
N TYR A 96 -6.65 -2.24 5.53
CA TYR A 96 -7.92 -2.17 4.81
C TYR A 96 -8.64 -0.83 5.03
N LYS A 97 -8.75 -0.37 6.29
CA LYS A 97 -9.36 0.94 6.60
C LYS A 97 -8.52 2.07 6.00
N TRP A 98 -7.20 1.99 6.13
CA TRP A 98 -6.28 2.97 5.54
C TRP A 98 -6.42 3.05 4.02
N ALA A 99 -6.57 1.91 3.34
CA ALA A 99 -6.80 1.86 1.90
C ALA A 99 -8.04 2.66 1.49
N LEU A 100 -9.14 2.51 2.22
CA LEU A 100 -10.36 3.29 1.98
C LEU A 100 -10.14 4.79 2.23
N ARG A 101 -9.38 5.16 3.27
CA ARG A 101 -9.05 6.57 3.60
C ARG A 101 -8.26 7.27 2.50
N THR A 102 -7.48 6.52 1.71
CA THR A 102 -6.77 7.11 0.56
C THR A 102 -7.71 7.63 -0.52
N GLN A 103 -8.97 7.18 -0.56
CA GLN A 103 -9.89 7.38 -1.67
C GLN A 103 -9.29 6.98 -3.03
N ARG A 104 -8.36 6.03 -3.03
CA ARG A 104 -7.79 5.38 -4.23
C ARG A 104 -8.19 3.91 -4.31
N ALA A 105 -8.55 3.32 -3.17
CA ALA A 105 -9.15 2.00 -3.07
C ALA A 105 -10.56 2.10 -2.48
N TYR A 106 -11.48 1.30 -3.02
CA TYR A 106 -12.89 1.33 -2.68
C TYR A 106 -13.38 -0.06 -2.36
N LYS A 107 -14.38 -0.14 -1.49
CA LYS A 107 -15.07 -1.37 -1.14
C LYS A 107 -15.99 -1.77 -2.31
N SER A 108 -15.80 -2.97 -2.85
CA SER A 108 -16.76 -3.59 -3.78
C SER A 108 -18.01 -4.10 -3.03
N PRO A 109 -19.11 -4.43 -3.73
CA PRO A 109 -20.29 -5.04 -3.11
C PRO A 109 -19.97 -6.30 -2.29
N ILE A 110 -18.96 -7.07 -2.70
CA ILE A 110 -18.49 -8.29 -2.02
C ILE A 110 -17.34 -8.04 -1.03
N ASN A 111 -17.15 -6.79 -0.58
CA ASN A 111 -16.14 -6.38 0.41
C ASN A 111 -14.66 -6.51 -0.01
N LEU A 112 -14.35 -6.91 -1.25
CA LEU A 112 -12.98 -6.83 -1.78
C LEU A 112 -12.61 -5.39 -2.15
N LEU A 113 -11.34 -5.02 -1.96
CA LEU A 113 -10.82 -3.71 -2.38
C LEU A 113 -10.63 -3.66 -3.90
N VAL A 114 -11.13 -2.60 -4.52
CA VAL A 114 -10.87 -2.24 -5.91
C VAL A 114 -10.10 -0.93 -5.93
N HIS A 115 -8.86 -0.96 -6.41
CA HIS A 115 -8.02 0.23 -6.56
C HIS A 115 -8.24 0.89 -7.93
N ASP A 116 -8.26 2.21 -7.99
CA ASP A 116 -8.61 3.00 -9.18
C ASP A 116 -7.78 2.71 -10.44
N THR A 117 -6.55 2.22 -10.25
CA THR A 117 -5.57 1.95 -11.30
C THR A 117 -4.99 0.54 -11.24
N ALA A 118 -5.09 -0.14 -10.11
CA ALA A 118 -4.59 -1.52 -9.96
C ALA A 118 -5.74 -2.54 -9.99
N GLY A 119 -7.00 -2.08 -10.04
CA GLY A 119 -8.18 -2.93 -9.98
C GLY A 119 -8.19 -3.79 -8.72
N LEU A 120 -8.56 -5.06 -8.88
CA LEU A 120 -8.55 -6.06 -7.82
C LEU A 120 -7.14 -6.60 -7.50
N PHE A 121 -6.14 -6.32 -8.34
CA PHE A 121 -4.74 -6.76 -8.18
C PHE A 121 -3.94 -5.82 -7.26
N VAL A 122 -4.57 -5.36 -6.17
CA VAL A 122 -3.90 -4.54 -5.17
C VAL A 122 -3.29 -5.40 -4.07
N SER A 123 -2.05 -5.09 -3.71
CA SER A 123 -1.38 -5.75 -2.60
C SER A 123 -0.54 -4.74 -1.83
N TYR A 124 -0.88 -4.52 -0.56
CA TYR A 124 -0.14 -3.60 0.29
C TYR A 124 1.09 -4.29 0.87
N ARG A 125 2.26 -3.64 0.74
CA ARG A 125 3.56 -4.16 1.21
C ARG A 125 4.09 -3.39 2.42
N GLY A 126 3.55 -2.20 2.67
CA GLY A 126 3.88 -1.37 3.81
C GLY A 126 3.29 0.02 3.66
N ALA A 127 3.59 0.87 4.62
CA ALA A 127 3.25 2.29 4.61
C ALA A 127 4.43 3.12 5.12
N LEU A 128 4.45 4.39 4.74
CA LEU A 128 5.36 5.40 5.25
C LEU A 128 4.54 6.45 6.00
N SER A 129 4.81 6.61 7.28
CA SER A 129 4.25 7.68 8.11
C SER A 129 5.23 8.85 8.18
N PHE A 130 4.71 10.05 7.93
CA PHE A 130 5.47 11.29 7.95
C PHE A 130 4.88 12.24 9.00
N GLU A 131 5.74 12.87 9.79
CA GLU A 131 5.37 13.96 10.71
C GLU A 131 5.18 15.31 10.01
N THR A 132 5.30 15.31 8.67
CA THR A 132 5.06 16.49 7.82
C THR A 132 3.85 16.27 6.93
N GLN A 133 3.10 17.33 6.67
CA GLN A 133 1.96 17.27 5.78
C GLN A 133 2.45 17.34 4.32
N ILE A 134 2.22 16.27 3.56
CA ILE A 134 2.59 16.18 2.15
C ILE A 134 1.35 16.49 1.31
N LYS A 135 1.49 17.33 0.29
CA LYS A 135 0.43 17.58 -0.69
C LYS A 135 0.14 16.30 -1.49
N LEU A 136 -1.08 15.80 -1.38
CA LEU A 136 -1.55 14.60 -2.06
C LEU A 136 -2.28 14.96 -3.37
N PRO A 137 -2.23 14.10 -4.41
CA PRO A 137 -2.98 14.32 -5.64
C PRO A 137 -4.49 14.15 -5.41
N ASN A 138 -5.30 14.79 -6.25
CA ASN A 138 -6.74 14.55 -6.27
C ASN A 138 -7.04 13.09 -6.65
N THR A 139 -8.12 12.58 -6.09
CA THR A 139 -8.61 11.22 -6.33
C THR A 139 -9.76 11.21 -7.34
N LYS A 140 -10.15 10.01 -7.78
CA LYS A 140 -11.28 9.80 -8.70
C LYS A 140 -12.47 9.23 -7.94
N ASN A 141 -13.58 9.01 -8.65
CA ASN A 141 -14.71 8.26 -8.12
C ASN A 141 -14.42 6.75 -8.13
N SER A 142 -15.17 6.01 -7.32
CA SER A 142 -15.07 4.55 -7.26
C SER A 142 -15.28 3.91 -8.64
N PRO A 143 -14.39 2.99 -9.08
CA PRO A 143 -14.57 2.26 -10.33
C PRO A 143 -15.79 1.32 -10.27
N CYS A 144 -16.30 1.00 -9.08
CA CYS A 144 -17.48 0.15 -8.91
C CYS A 144 -18.78 0.85 -9.33
N LEU A 145 -18.85 2.19 -9.30
CA LEU A 145 -20.11 2.93 -9.54
C LEU A 145 -20.68 2.70 -10.95
N ASN A 146 -19.82 2.50 -11.94
CA ASN A 146 -20.21 2.33 -13.35
C ASN A 146 -19.90 0.92 -13.88
N CYS A 147 -19.64 -0.04 -12.98
CA CYS A 147 -19.32 -1.41 -13.34
C CYS A 147 -20.60 -2.25 -13.50
N GLN A 148 -20.57 -3.27 -14.36
CA GLN A 148 -21.67 -4.25 -14.51
C GLN A 148 -21.86 -5.18 -13.29
N ALA A 149 -21.05 -4.99 -12.24
CA ALA A 149 -21.08 -5.77 -11.00
C ALA A 149 -21.04 -7.32 -11.18
N PRO A 150 -20.15 -7.88 -12.05
CA PRO A 150 -20.05 -9.34 -12.21
C PRO A 150 -19.69 -10.05 -10.90
N CYS A 151 -19.08 -9.34 -9.95
CA CYS A 151 -18.78 -9.85 -8.62
C CYS A 151 -20.02 -10.34 -7.84
N LEU A 152 -21.24 -9.89 -8.18
CA LEU A 152 -22.46 -10.34 -7.50
C LEU A 152 -22.97 -11.69 -8.00
N THR A 153 -22.58 -12.11 -9.19
CA THR A 153 -23.05 -13.38 -9.80
C THR A 153 -21.93 -14.41 -9.91
N GLU A 154 -20.69 -13.97 -10.05
CA GLU A 154 -19.52 -14.86 -10.23
C GLU A 154 -18.80 -15.20 -8.92
N CYS A 155 -19.09 -14.49 -7.82
CA CYS A 155 -18.44 -14.78 -6.55
C CYS A 155 -19.01 -16.08 -5.97
N PRO A 156 -18.21 -17.15 -5.80
CA PRO A 156 -18.69 -18.46 -5.39
C PRO A 156 -18.94 -18.57 -3.88
N VAL A 157 -18.97 -17.44 -3.18
CA VAL A 157 -19.12 -17.36 -1.73
C VAL A 157 -20.56 -16.99 -1.45
N ASP A 158 -21.27 -17.88 -0.76
CA ASP A 158 -22.61 -17.65 -0.20
C ASP A 158 -22.55 -16.81 1.09
#